data_AF-A0A350CE12-F1
#
_entry.id   AF-A0A350CE12-F1
#
_cell.length_a   1.000
_cell.length_b   1.000
_cell.length_c   1.000
_cell.angle_alpha   90.00
_cell.angle_beta   90.00
_cell.angle_gamma   90.00
#
_symmetry.space_group_name_H-M   'P 1'
#
loop_
_entity.id
_entity.type
_entity.pdbx_description
1 polymer ?
#
loop_
_entity_poly.entity_id
_entity_poly.type
_entity_poly.pdbx_seq_one_letter_code
_entity_poly.pdbx_strand_id
1 'polypeptide(L)'
;MLKFQPKPATISSRRGFTLIELLVVIAIIAILVSLLLPAVQQAREAARRTQCKNNLKNLGLAVHNFEGTYKNLPPGQIFTVAGYSNFALLDNVSWVGTMAYLLPYLEQDAVYRPFGTNLKMDAKDYEPNSANAQKQPYFNFAAINAVTGTTLPMLLCPSDNAESAKKPGAADFTLWMVRTAGGPLYGGFVMNDELPDPVTRNTAVTNYAGCAGRLVGTADELGISTTSPDYRNVNDYEGMLRMNKQKKFSDINDGLSNTIMFGEVTGDFSDGYRGVGRLRSFSWLVGPLGMHYAAKSLAGVTYGGTRPTLEAAKFSSRHTGIVQYTMGDGSVRALSVNTDADVLLRLGGAADGQIVSGLE
;
A
#
# COMPACT_ATOMS: atom_id res chain seq x y z
N MET A 1 20.35 62.51 68.08
CA MET A 1 21.36 62.53 67.01
C MET A 1 21.79 61.09 66.71
N LEU A 2 21.19 60.44 65.71
CA LEU A 2 21.54 59.09 65.26
C LEU A 2 22.27 59.20 63.92
N LYS A 3 23.56 58.84 63.88
CA LYS A 3 24.38 58.84 62.67
C LYS A 3 24.07 57.57 61.85
N PHE A 4 23.47 57.73 60.66
CA PHE A 4 23.35 56.67 59.67
C PHE A 4 24.73 56.43 59.03
N GLN A 5 25.29 55.23 59.20
CA GLN A 5 26.51 54.78 58.52
C GLN A 5 26.12 53.93 57.30
N PRO A 6 26.55 54.27 56.07
CA PRO A 6 26.25 53.46 54.89
C PRO A 6 27.05 52.14 54.91
N LYS A 7 26.36 51.03 54.62
CA LYS A 7 26.95 49.68 54.49
C LYS A 7 27.82 49.63 53.21
N PRO A 8 29.05 49.12 53.25
CA PRO A 8 29.90 49.04 52.06
C PRO A 8 29.32 48.05 51.03
N ALA A 9 29.15 48.51 49.79
CA ALA A 9 28.73 47.66 48.68
C ALA A 9 29.89 46.73 48.27
N THR A 10 29.69 45.43 48.40
CA THR A 10 30.63 44.43 47.89
C THR A 10 30.58 44.42 46.37
N ILE A 11 31.66 44.85 45.71
CA ILE A 11 31.82 44.79 44.26
C ILE A 11 31.96 43.31 43.87
N SER A 12 30.87 42.72 43.39
CA SER A 12 30.90 41.43 42.69
C SER A 12 31.69 41.61 41.40
N SER A 13 32.93 41.12 41.36
CA SER A 13 33.71 40.97 40.13
C SER A 13 32.91 40.12 39.13
N ARG A 14 32.26 40.77 38.17
CA ARG A 14 31.70 40.08 37.01
C ARG A 14 32.88 39.74 36.10
N ARG A 15 33.23 38.45 36.01
CA ARG A 15 34.20 37.97 35.03
C ARG A 15 33.67 38.30 33.63
N GLY A 16 34.37 39.16 32.89
CA GLY A 16 34.06 39.45 31.50
C GLY A 16 34.42 38.24 30.64
N PHE A 17 33.50 37.83 29.78
CA PHE A 17 33.73 36.75 28.82
C PHE A 17 34.55 37.29 27.65
N THR A 18 35.66 36.65 27.30
CA THR A 18 36.51 37.08 26.20
C THR A 18 35.94 36.62 24.87
N LEU A 19 36.17 37.40 23.80
CA LEU A 19 35.71 37.05 22.45
C LEU A 19 36.25 35.70 21.99
N ILE A 20 37.46 35.33 22.42
CA ILE A 20 38.07 34.05 22.08
C ILE A 20 37.39 32.87 22.78
N GLU A 21 36.97 33.00 24.05
CA GLU A 21 36.22 31.96 24.76
C GLU A 21 34.88 31.69 24.06
N LEU A 22 34.20 32.74 23.59
CA LEU A 22 32.97 32.58 22.82
C LEU A 22 33.21 31.87 21.49
N LEU A 23 34.27 32.26 20.77
CA LEU A 23 34.61 31.69 19.47
C LEU A 23 34.96 30.19 19.57
N VAL A 24 35.70 29.80 20.62
CA VAL A 24 36.04 28.38 20.85
C VAL A 24 34.79 27.57 21.17
N VAL A 25 33.88 28.09 22.01
CA VAL A 25 32.65 27.37 22.38
C VAL A 25 31.77 27.15 21.15
N ILE A 26 31.56 28.18 20.31
CA ILE A 26 30.76 28.01 19.09
C ILE A 26 31.43 27.05 18.10
N ALA A 27 32.76 27.05 18.01
CA ALA A 27 33.49 26.12 17.14
C ALA A 27 33.32 24.67 17.59
N ILE A 28 33.39 24.41 18.89
CA ILE A 28 33.16 23.06 19.46
C ILE A 28 31.71 22.63 19.21
N ILE A 29 30.71 23.50 19.47
CA ILE A 29 29.31 23.17 19.21
C ILE A 29 29.08 22.89 17.73
N ALA A 30 29.66 23.68 16.83
CA ALA A 30 29.53 23.47 15.38
C ALA A 30 30.09 22.11 14.94
N ILE A 31 31.25 21.70 15.48
CA ILE A 31 31.85 20.38 15.22
C ILE A 31 30.98 19.26 15.79
N LEU A 32 30.47 19.40 17.02
CA LEU A 32 29.61 18.39 17.62
C LEU A 32 28.30 18.22 16.84
N VAL A 33 27.65 19.33 16.47
CA VAL A 33 26.39 19.28 15.69
C VAL A 33 26.63 18.71 14.29
N SER A 34 27.74 19.04 13.63
CA SER A 34 28.04 18.51 12.29
C SER A 34 28.28 16.99 12.30
N LEU A 35 28.82 16.45 13.39
CA LEU A 35 29.01 15.01 13.56
C LEU A 35 27.73 14.29 14.03
N LEU A 36 26.91 14.94 14.86
CA LEU A 36 25.69 14.34 15.43
C LEU A 36 24.50 14.38 14.48
N LEU A 37 24.36 15.42 13.65
CA LEU A 37 23.19 15.57 12.78
C LEU A 37 23.04 14.42 11.78
N PRO A 38 24.08 13.99 11.02
CA PRO A 38 23.96 12.86 10.10
C PRO A 38 23.59 11.56 10.83
N ALA A 39 24.20 11.32 12.00
CA ALA A 39 23.95 10.13 12.80
C ALA A 39 22.50 10.07 13.32
N VAL A 40 21.96 11.19 13.82
CA VAL A 40 20.57 11.26 14.28
C VAL A 40 19.59 11.03 13.13
N GLN A 41 19.86 11.54 11.92
CA GLN A 41 18.98 11.31 10.78
C GLN A 41 18.98 9.85 10.32
N GLN A 42 20.15 9.20 10.28
CA GLN A 42 20.25 7.77 9.97
C GLN A 42 19.51 6.92 11.01
N ALA A 43 19.68 7.22 12.30
CA ALA A 43 18.97 6.52 13.37
C ALA A 43 17.44 6.69 13.26
N ARG A 44 16.96 7.90 12.95
CA ARG A 44 15.53 8.17 12.73
C ARG A 44 14.98 7.39 11.54
N GLU A 45 15.72 7.32 10.44
CA GLU A 45 15.26 6.57 9.26
C GLU A 45 15.25 5.05 9.51
N ALA A 46 16.25 4.53 10.24
CA ALA A 46 16.26 3.13 10.66
C ALA A 46 15.05 2.80 11.55
N ALA A 47 14.68 3.71 12.46
CA ALA A 47 13.48 3.56 13.29
C ALA A 47 12.19 3.57 12.46
N ARG A 48 12.06 4.51 11.52
CA ARG A 48 10.90 4.58 10.60
C ARG A 48 10.77 3.32 9.75
N ARG A 49 11.88 2.81 9.21
CA ARG A 49 11.93 1.54 8.47
C ARG A 49 11.47 0.37 9.34
N THR A 50 11.93 0.31 10.59
CA THR A 50 11.53 -0.73 11.54
C THR A 50 10.04 -0.66 11.85
N GLN A 51 9.47 0.55 11.97
CA GLN A 51 8.04 0.73 12.14
C GLN A 51 7.25 0.20 10.94
N CYS A 52 7.67 0.49 9.70
CA CYS A 52 7.05 -0.08 8.51
C CYS A 52 7.14 -1.61 8.47
N LYS A 53 8.29 -2.18 8.87
CA LYS A 53 8.47 -3.62 9.00
C LYS A 53 7.46 -4.22 9.99
N ASN A 54 7.22 -3.54 11.11
CA ASN A 54 6.25 -3.97 12.12
C ASN A 54 4.80 -3.85 11.62
N ASN A 55 4.47 -2.80 10.87
CA ASN A 55 3.15 -2.65 10.24
C ASN A 55 2.87 -3.82 9.28
N LEU A 56 3.82 -4.13 8.41
CA LEU A 56 3.76 -5.30 7.50
C LEU A 56 3.66 -6.62 8.25
N LYS A 57 4.39 -6.76 9.38
CA LYS A 57 4.30 -7.94 10.25
C LYS A 57 2.90 -8.09 10.85
N ASN A 58 2.29 -7.00 11.31
CA ASN A 58 0.93 -6.98 11.85
C ASN A 58 -0.09 -7.38 10.77
N LEU A 59 0.08 -6.93 9.52
CA LEU A 59 -0.76 -7.39 8.40
C LEU A 59 -0.62 -8.89 8.16
N GLY A 60 0.60 -9.42 8.17
CA GLY A 60 0.82 -10.87 8.06
C GLY A 60 0.14 -11.66 9.18
N LEU A 61 0.31 -11.22 10.43
CA LEU A 61 -0.34 -11.83 11.59
C LEU A 61 -1.87 -11.78 11.49
N ALA A 62 -2.43 -10.67 11.02
CA ALA A 62 -3.87 -10.55 10.79
C ALA A 62 -4.37 -11.57 9.76
N VAL A 63 -3.61 -11.83 8.69
CA VAL A 63 -3.95 -12.88 7.73
C VAL A 63 -3.89 -14.28 8.36
N HIS A 64 -2.87 -14.58 9.17
CA HIS A 64 -2.81 -15.87 9.87
C HIS A 64 -3.99 -16.06 10.84
N ASN A 65 -4.41 -15.00 11.54
CA ASN A 65 -5.58 -15.06 12.43
C ASN A 65 -6.90 -15.22 11.64
N PHE A 66 -7.02 -14.53 10.50
CA PHE A 66 -8.14 -14.71 9.58
C PHE A 66 -8.20 -16.16 9.09
N GLU A 67 -7.10 -16.70 8.57
CA GLU A 67 -7.03 -18.07 8.08
C GLU A 67 -7.29 -19.09 9.20
N GLY A 68 -6.78 -18.85 10.41
CA GLY A 68 -7.06 -19.69 11.57
C GLY A 68 -8.56 -19.84 11.86
N THR A 69 -9.32 -18.77 11.62
CA THR A 69 -10.78 -18.69 11.83
C THR A 69 -11.57 -19.27 10.64
N TYR A 70 -11.23 -18.86 9.41
CA TYR A 70 -12.03 -19.15 8.20
C TYR A 70 -11.51 -20.32 7.36
N LYS A 71 -10.32 -20.87 7.68
CA LYS A 71 -9.61 -21.93 6.96
C LYS A 71 -9.34 -21.63 5.48
N ASN A 72 -9.34 -20.34 5.15
CA ASN A 72 -9.05 -19.77 3.84
C ASN A 72 -8.36 -18.42 4.05
N LEU A 73 -7.49 -18.03 3.12
CA LEU A 73 -6.89 -16.70 3.07
C LEU A 73 -7.95 -15.64 2.79
N PRO A 74 -7.75 -14.39 3.27
CA PRO A 74 -8.66 -13.31 2.96
C PRO A 74 -8.70 -13.09 1.44
N PRO A 75 -9.86 -12.69 0.93
CA PRO A 75 -10.02 -12.40 -0.48
C PRO A 75 -9.26 -11.12 -0.86
N GLY A 76 -8.76 -11.09 -2.09
CA GLY A 76 -8.15 -9.91 -2.69
C GLY A 76 -9.17 -8.78 -2.81
N GLN A 77 -10.25 -9.06 -3.53
CA GLN A 77 -11.38 -8.16 -3.74
C GLN A 77 -12.56 -8.99 -4.27
N ILE A 78 -13.79 -8.60 -3.96
CA ILE A 78 -15.00 -9.20 -4.55
C ILE A 78 -15.65 -8.27 -5.56
N PHE A 79 -16.11 -8.86 -6.64
CA PHE A 79 -17.02 -8.23 -7.58
C PHE A 79 -17.85 -9.27 -8.34
N THR A 80 -18.99 -8.85 -8.85
CA THR A 80 -19.87 -9.69 -9.66
C THR A 80 -19.23 -9.97 -11.02
N VAL A 81 -19.21 -11.26 -11.42
CA VAL A 81 -18.63 -11.80 -12.66
C VAL A 81 -19.44 -11.39 -13.91
N ALA A 82 -20.66 -10.88 -13.72
CA ALA A 82 -21.52 -10.44 -14.81
C ALA A 82 -20.96 -9.15 -15.44
N GLY A 83 -20.12 -9.35 -16.47
CA GLY A 83 -19.77 -8.32 -17.43
C GLY A 83 -18.41 -7.69 -17.24
N TYR A 84 -17.36 -8.48 -17.45
CA TYR A 84 -16.02 -8.00 -17.81
C TYR A 84 -16.00 -7.22 -19.14
N SER A 85 -17.05 -6.56 -19.57
CA SER A 85 -17.10 -5.88 -20.87
C SER A 85 -17.86 -4.56 -20.84
N ASN A 86 -18.53 -4.21 -19.73
CA ASN A 86 -19.39 -3.02 -19.69
C ASN A 86 -19.26 -2.26 -18.36
N PHE A 87 -18.91 -0.96 -18.45
CA PHE A 87 -18.80 -0.04 -17.31
C PHE A 87 -20.13 0.12 -16.56
N ALA A 88 -21.28 0.01 -17.25
CA ALA A 88 -22.61 0.07 -16.65
C ALA A 88 -22.91 -1.12 -15.69
N LEU A 89 -22.06 -2.15 -15.68
CA LEU A 89 -22.18 -3.29 -14.75
C LEU A 89 -21.30 -3.13 -13.49
N LEU A 90 -20.50 -2.07 -13.42
CA LEU A 90 -19.66 -1.75 -12.24
C LEU A 90 -20.47 -1.27 -11.02
N ASP A 91 -21.74 -0.93 -11.22
CA ASP A 91 -22.69 -0.62 -10.13
C ASP A 91 -23.00 -1.84 -9.25
N ASN A 92 -22.53 -3.04 -9.60
CA ASN A 92 -22.66 -4.28 -8.81
C ASN A 92 -21.31 -4.81 -8.29
N VAL A 93 -20.38 -3.89 -7.99
CA VAL A 93 -19.05 -4.17 -7.43
C VAL A 93 -18.98 -3.67 -6.00
N SER A 94 -18.46 -4.48 -5.07
CA SER A 94 -18.35 -4.08 -3.66
C SER A 94 -17.35 -2.95 -3.41
N TRP A 95 -16.29 -2.87 -4.23
CA TRP A 95 -15.18 -1.92 -4.09
C TRP A 95 -14.40 -2.06 -2.78
N VAL A 96 -14.33 -3.29 -2.25
CA VAL A 96 -13.65 -3.60 -0.98
C VAL A 96 -12.50 -4.57 -1.21
N GLY A 97 -11.28 -4.08 -0.99
CA GLY A 97 -10.05 -4.87 -1.01
C GLY A 97 -9.70 -5.56 0.31
N THR A 98 -8.59 -6.31 0.30
CA THR A 98 -8.17 -7.20 1.39
C THR A 98 -8.14 -6.54 2.77
N MET A 99 -7.71 -5.29 2.86
CA MET A 99 -7.48 -4.65 4.16
C MET A 99 -8.74 -4.56 5.03
N ALA A 100 -9.92 -4.39 4.42
CA ALA A 100 -11.20 -4.32 5.14
C ALA A 100 -11.53 -5.61 5.91
N TYR A 101 -11.20 -6.77 5.33
CA TYR A 101 -11.41 -8.09 5.94
C TYR A 101 -10.48 -8.33 7.13
N LEU A 102 -9.36 -7.60 7.19
CA LEU A 102 -8.35 -7.74 8.24
C LEU A 102 -8.57 -6.79 9.41
N LEU A 103 -9.45 -5.79 9.30
CA LEU A 103 -9.72 -4.81 10.35
C LEU A 103 -10.03 -5.44 11.73
N PRO A 104 -10.85 -6.50 11.86
CA PRO A 104 -11.09 -7.15 13.17
C PRO A 104 -9.82 -7.72 13.81
N TYR A 105 -8.89 -8.18 12.97
CA TYR A 105 -7.63 -8.78 13.36
C TYR A 105 -6.50 -7.75 13.53
N LEU A 106 -6.80 -6.48 13.28
CA LEU A 106 -5.92 -5.32 13.44
C LEU A 106 -6.42 -4.37 14.55
N GLU A 107 -7.29 -4.86 15.43
CA GLU A 107 -7.92 -4.09 16.51
C GLU A 107 -8.75 -2.88 16.02
N GLN A 108 -9.26 -2.94 14.78
CA GLN A 108 -10.09 -1.90 14.16
C GLN A 108 -11.57 -2.30 14.08
N ASP A 109 -12.10 -2.91 15.15
CA ASP A 109 -13.49 -3.40 15.19
C ASP A 109 -14.53 -2.29 14.97
N ALA A 110 -14.28 -1.09 15.52
CA ALA A 110 -15.16 0.07 15.34
C ALA A 110 -15.30 0.48 13.87
N VAL A 111 -14.23 0.34 13.08
CA VAL A 111 -14.21 0.62 11.63
C VAL A 111 -14.81 -0.55 10.85
N TYR A 112 -14.62 -1.79 11.31
CA TYR A 112 -15.17 -2.98 10.66
C TYR A 112 -16.68 -3.16 10.84
N ARG A 113 -17.23 -2.82 12.02
CA ARG A 113 -18.62 -3.11 12.39
C ARG A 113 -19.66 -2.70 11.34
N PRO A 114 -19.60 -1.51 10.72
CA PRO A 114 -20.55 -1.13 9.67
C PRO A 114 -20.49 -2.00 8.43
N PHE A 115 -19.30 -2.53 8.09
CA PHE A 115 -19.18 -3.49 7.00
C PHE A 115 -19.90 -4.77 7.37
N GLY A 116 -19.58 -5.42 8.49
CA GLY A 116 -20.24 -6.66 8.91
C GLY A 116 -21.77 -6.58 8.99
N THR A 117 -22.35 -5.41 9.32
CA THR A 117 -23.80 -5.22 9.39
C THR A 117 -24.46 -4.86 8.05
N ASN A 118 -23.79 -4.10 7.18
CA ASN A 118 -24.41 -3.53 5.97
C ASN A 118 -23.90 -4.16 4.66
N LEU A 119 -22.67 -4.68 4.66
CA LEU A 119 -22.01 -5.33 3.53
C LEU A 119 -21.37 -6.63 4.00
N LYS A 120 -22.01 -7.77 3.74
CA LYS A 120 -21.45 -9.05 4.17
C LYS A 120 -20.10 -9.30 3.50
N MET A 121 -19.10 -9.51 4.33
CA MET A 121 -17.70 -9.72 3.96
C MET A 121 -17.23 -11.13 4.34
N ASP A 122 -18.15 -12.11 4.39
CA ASP A 122 -17.80 -13.48 4.78
C ASP A 122 -17.17 -14.22 3.60
N ALA A 123 -16.07 -14.94 3.84
CA ALA A 123 -15.44 -15.88 2.90
C ALA A 123 -16.43 -16.88 2.26
N LYS A 124 -17.59 -17.12 2.88
CA LYS A 124 -18.66 -17.98 2.35
C LYS A 124 -19.58 -17.30 1.32
N ASP A 125 -19.57 -15.97 1.24
CA ASP A 125 -20.40 -15.20 0.29
C ASP A 125 -19.85 -15.23 -1.17
N TYR A 126 -18.77 -15.98 -1.42
CA TYR A 126 -17.97 -15.99 -2.65
C TYR A 126 -18.36 -17.09 -3.65
N GLU A 127 -19.55 -17.66 -3.56
CA GLU A 127 -20.03 -18.59 -4.58
C GLU A 127 -20.18 -17.84 -5.93
N PRO A 128 -19.55 -18.34 -7.03
CA PRO A 128 -19.42 -17.62 -8.29
C PRO A 128 -20.75 -17.28 -9.00
N ASN A 129 -21.91 -17.71 -8.48
CA ASN A 129 -23.23 -17.48 -9.09
C ASN A 129 -24.33 -17.07 -8.10
N SER A 130 -24.01 -16.58 -6.89
CA SER A 130 -25.07 -16.11 -5.98
C SER A 130 -25.69 -14.81 -6.51
N ALA A 131 -27.00 -14.78 -6.77
CA ALA A 131 -27.80 -13.60 -7.13
C ALA A 131 -27.99 -12.60 -5.95
N ASN A 132 -27.00 -12.53 -5.06
CA ASN A 132 -27.09 -11.82 -3.78
C ASN A 132 -26.92 -10.31 -3.99
N ALA A 133 -27.89 -9.54 -3.50
CA ALA A 133 -27.90 -8.08 -3.49
C ALA A 133 -26.77 -7.45 -2.63
N GLN A 134 -25.96 -8.25 -1.93
CA GLN A 134 -24.84 -7.80 -1.09
C GLN A 134 -23.52 -7.58 -1.87
N LYS A 135 -23.54 -7.65 -3.21
CA LYS A 135 -22.39 -7.30 -4.07
C LYS A 135 -22.41 -5.83 -4.53
N GLN A 136 -23.24 -4.99 -3.92
CA GLN A 136 -23.38 -3.56 -4.22
C GLN A 136 -22.18 -2.75 -3.71
N PRO A 137 -21.89 -1.60 -4.32
CA PRO A 137 -20.84 -0.70 -3.88
C PRO A 137 -20.95 -0.28 -2.42
N TYR A 138 -19.81 -0.31 -1.70
CA TYR A 138 -19.75 0.09 -0.29
C TYR A 138 -20.34 1.50 -0.06
N PHE A 139 -20.24 2.37 -1.05
CA PHE A 139 -20.67 3.76 -0.95
C PHE A 139 -22.19 3.95 -0.98
N ASN A 140 -22.96 2.93 -1.35
CA ASN A 140 -24.42 2.93 -1.22
C ASN A 140 -24.86 2.76 0.24
N PHE A 141 -23.95 2.34 1.12
CA PHE A 141 -24.21 2.13 2.53
C PHE A 141 -23.65 3.30 3.35
N ALA A 142 -24.54 4.19 3.81
CA ALA A 142 -24.15 5.41 4.54
C ALA A 142 -23.25 5.13 5.76
N ALA A 143 -23.54 4.06 6.51
CA ALA A 143 -22.77 3.66 7.68
C ALA A 143 -21.33 3.19 7.32
N ILE A 144 -21.16 2.60 6.14
CA ILE A 144 -19.83 2.21 5.64
C ILE A 144 -19.08 3.44 5.15
N ASN A 145 -19.72 4.27 4.32
CA ASN A 145 -19.12 5.49 3.80
C ASN A 145 -18.57 6.38 4.94
N ALA A 146 -19.30 6.49 6.05
CA ALA A 146 -18.91 7.24 7.24
C ALA A 146 -17.58 6.80 7.88
N VAL A 147 -17.19 5.53 7.74
CA VAL A 147 -15.94 5.01 8.34
C VAL A 147 -14.77 4.94 7.36
N THR A 148 -15.01 5.08 6.05
CA THR A 148 -13.94 4.98 5.04
C THR A 148 -12.87 6.06 5.15
N GLY A 149 -13.21 7.23 5.71
CA GLY A 149 -12.29 8.35 5.94
C GLY A 149 -11.46 8.23 7.22
N THR A 150 -11.63 7.16 7.99
CA THR A 150 -10.87 6.95 9.23
C THR A 150 -9.42 6.66 8.89
N THR A 151 -8.50 7.53 9.29
CA THR A 151 -7.07 7.30 9.15
C THR A 151 -6.63 6.18 10.09
N LEU A 152 -5.99 5.16 9.54
CA LEU A 152 -5.44 4.03 10.28
C LEU A 152 -3.91 4.17 10.35
N PRO A 153 -3.32 4.60 11.50
CA PRO A 153 -1.89 4.89 11.59
C PRO A 153 -1.00 3.70 11.25
N MET A 154 -1.46 2.48 11.52
CA MET A 154 -0.74 1.25 11.19
C MET A 154 -0.65 0.97 9.68
N LEU A 155 -1.49 1.62 8.87
CA LEU A 155 -1.49 1.49 7.41
C LEU A 155 -0.68 2.59 6.73
N LEU A 156 -0.01 3.43 7.50
CA LEU A 156 0.79 4.55 7.00
C LEU A 156 2.28 4.34 7.28
N CYS A 157 3.09 4.75 6.33
CA CYS A 157 4.54 4.81 6.46
C CYS A 157 4.93 6.16 7.10
N PRO A 158 5.66 6.20 8.23
CA PRO A 158 6.10 7.45 8.84
C PRO A 158 7.15 8.22 8.00
N SER A 159 7.74 7.59 6.98
CA SER A 159 8.63 8.24 6.01
C SER A 159 7.87 8.80 4.80
N ASP A 160 6.55 8.63 4.73
CA ASP A 160 5.73 9.13 3.63
C ASP A 160 4.61 10.05 4.12
N ASN A 161 4.22 10.99 3.25
CA ASN A 161 3.06 11.84 3.49
C ASN A 161 1.98 11.56 2.44
N ALA A 162 1.46 10.35 2.48
CA ALA A 162 0.44 9.86 1.55
C ALA A 162 -0.78 10.80 1.44
N GLU A 163 -1.19 11.41 2.56
CA GLU A 163 -2.32 12.34 2.61
C GLU A 163 -2.06 13.64 1.82
N SER A 164 -0.80 14.10 1.70
CA SER A 164 -0.48 15.29 0.90
C SER A 164 -0.68 15.10 -0.61
N ALA A 165 -0.71 13.85 -1.07
CA ALA A 165 -0.97 13.53 -2.46
C ALA A 165 -2.46 13.38 -2.79
N LYS A 166 -3.34 13.40 -1.78
CA LYS A 166 -4.77 13.55 -2.02
C LYS A 166 -5.03 14.94 -2.60
N LYS A 167 -5.65 14.98 -3.77
CA LYS A 167 -6.13 16.25 -4.31
C LYS A 167 -7.26 16.81 -3.43
N PRO A 168 -7.20 18.10 -3.03
CA PRO A 168 -8.28 18.75 -2.30
C PRO A 168 -9.60 18.65 -3.05
N GLY A 169 -10.65 18.12 -2.40
CA GLY A 169 -11.99 18.00 -2.99
C GLY A 169 -12.16 16.88 -4.03
N ALA A 170 -11.13 16.07 -4.28
CA ALA A 170 -11.25 14.93 -5.20
C ALA A 170 -11.66 13.65 -4.45
N ALA A 171 -12.61 12.91 -5.02
CA ALA A 171 -12.95 11.54 -4.61
C ALA A 171 -11.98 10.51 -5.25
N ASP A 172 -10.76 10.94 -5.57
CA ASP A 172 -9.76 10.16 -6.30
C ASP A 172 -9.18 9.08 -5.37
N PHE A 173 -9.81 7.91 -5.31
CA PHE A 173 -9.18 6.72 -4.75
C PHE A 173 -8.79 5.76 -5.84
N THR A 174 -7.59 5.22 -5.71
CA THR A 174 -7.13 4.15 -6.57
C THR A 174 -7.72 2.83 -6.07
N LEU A 175 -8.70 2.28 -6.80
CA LEU A 175 -9.17 0.91 -6.63
C LEU A 175 -8.76 0.07 -7.85
N TRP A 176 -8.18 -1.10 -7.60
CA TRP A 176 -7.62 -1.93 -8.65
C TRP A 176 -8.69 -2.87 -9.23
N MET A 177 -8.91 -2.80 -10.55
CA MET A 177 -9.74 -3.72 -11.32
C MET A 177 -8.97 -4.14 -12.57
N VAL A 178 -9.03 -5.42 -12.95
CA VAL A 178 -8.33 -5.93 -14.13
C VAL A 178 -9.32 -6.13 -15.27
N ARG A 179 -9.00 -5.43 -16.39
CA ARG A 179 -9.56 -5.41 -17.76
C ARG A 179 -11.03 -5.80 -17.97
N THR A 180 -11.75 -4.93 -18.68
CA THR A 180 -12.90 -5.32 -19.48
C THR A 180 -12.47 -5.76 -20.89
N ALA A 181 -12.79 -6.98 -21.31
CA ALA A 181 -12.56 -7.45 -22.68
C ALA A 181 -13.35 -6.58 -23.67
N GLY A 182 -12.64 -5.94 -24.62
CA GLY A 182 -13.22 -5.33 -25.82
C GLY A 182 -13.69 -3.87 -25.72
N GLY A 183 -13.44 -3.16 -24.61
CA GLY A 183 -13.73 -1.72 -24.50
C GLY A 183 -12.48 -0.83 -24.57
N PRO A 184 -12.61 0.49 -24.85
CA PRO A 184 -11.48 1.45 -24.82
C PRO A 184 -10.90 1.69 -23.42
N LEU A 185 -11.45 1.02 -22.40
CA LEU A 185 -11.10 1.16 -20.99
C LEU A 185 -10.13 0.04 -20.62
N TYR A 186 -8.83 0.34 -20.76
CA TYR A 186 -7.73 -0.56 -20.48
C TYR A 186 -7.73 -1.01 -19.01
N GLY A 187 -7.42 -2.29 -18.79
CA GLY A 187 -7.24 -2.88 -17.46
C GLY A 187 -6.29 -2.05 -16.61
N GLY A 188 -6.85 -1.44 -15.60
CA GLY A 188 -6.22 -0.35 -14.88
C GLY A 188 -7.18 0.16 -13.83
N PHE A 189 -6.60 0.87 -12.88
CA PHE A 189 -7.27 1.59 -11.82
C PHE A 189 -8.59 2.19 -12.29
N VAL A 190 -9.69 1.89 -11.60
CA VAL A 190 -10.85 2.75 -11.71
C VAL A 190 -10.52 3.98 -10.89
N MET A 191 -9.92 4.93 -11.59
CA MET A 191 -9.67 6.27 -11.13
C MET A 191 -10.92 7.05 -11.48
N ASN A 192 -11.72 7.44 -10.49
CA ASN A 192 -12.86 8.30 -10.74
C ASN A 192 -12.35 9.64 -11.32
N ASP A 193 -12.69 9.95 -12.58
CA ASP A 193 -12.25 11.18 -13.25
C ASP A 193 -13.40 11.97 -13.93
N GLU A 194 -14.67 11.55 -13.80
CA GLU A 194 -15.82 12.22 -14.43
C GLU A 194 -16.98 12.52 -13.46
N LEU A 195 -17.52 13.74 -13.57
CA LEU A 195 -18.76 14.20 -12.94
C LEU A 195 -19.97 13.73 -13.79
N PRO A 196 -21.14 13.39 -13.20
CA PRO A 196 -21.61 13.78 -11.87
C PRO A 196 -21.68 12.56 -10.92
N ASP A 197 -20.54 12.11 -10.39
CA ASP A 197 -20.52 11.07 -9.35
C ASP A 197 -20.54 11.73 -7.95
N PRO A 198 -21.26 11.18 -6.94
CA PRO A 198 -21.69 11.93 -5.77
C PRO A 198 -20.50 12.20 -4.84
N VAL A 199 -20.01 13.43 -4.96
CA VAL A 199 -19.69 14.38 -3.87
C VAL A 199 -19.70 13.70 -2.48
N THR A 200 -18.50 13.52 -1.90
CA THR A 200 -18.15 13.33 -0.46
C THR A 200 -17.33 12.09 -0.05
N ARG A 201 -16.93 11.17 -0.93
CA ARG A 201 -16.21 9.93 -0.53
C ARG A 201 -14.76 10.15 -0.08
N ASN A 202 -14.59 10.70 1.12
CA ASN A 202 -13.32 10.84 1.85
C ASN A 202 -12.84 9.45 2.27
N THR A 203 -12.01 8.77 1.47
CA THR A 203 -11.35 7.53 1.90
C THR A 203 -9.95 7.85 2.44
N ALA A 204 -9.56 7.22 3.54
CA ALA A 204 -8.19 7.31 4.04
C ALA A 204 -7.22 6.53 3.14
N VAL A 205 -5.96 6.95 3.12
CA VAL A 205 -4.92 6.32 2.29
C VAL A 205 -4.17 5.23 3.01
N THR A 206 -3.40 4.45 2.25
CA THR A 206 -2.47 3.46 2.77
C THR A 206 -1.14 3.49 2.03
N ASN A 207 -0.10 3.02 2.72
CA ASN A 207 1.22 2.72 2.18
C ASN A 207 1.48 1.22 2.02
N TYR A 208 0.44 0.38 2.12
CA TYR A 208 0.57 -1.06 1.99
C TYR A 208 -0.54 -1.61 1.09
N ALA A 209 -0.17 -2.52 0.19
CA ALA A 209 -1.12 -3.19 -0.70
C ALA A 209 -0.90 -4.70 -0.65
N GLY A 210 -1.99 -5.45 -0.82
CA GLY A 210 -1.91 -6.90 -1.02
C GLY A 210 -1.27 -7.23 -2.37
N CYS A 211 -0.79 -8.47 -2.55
CA CYS A 211 -0.30 -8.98 -3.82
C CYS A 211 -1.25 -10.01 -4.43
N ALA A 212 -1.75 -9.69 -5.63
CA ALA A 212 -2.63 -10.58 -6.40
C ALA A 212 -1.83 -11.71 -7.05
N GLY A 213 -0.51 -11.54 -7.14
CA GLY A 213 0.46 -12.46 -7.75
C GLY A 213 0.73 -12.16 -9.21
N ARG A 214 1.23 -13.18 -9.94
CA ARG A 214 1.51 -13.08 -11.38
C ARG A 214 0.36 -13.64 -12.22
N LEU A 215 0.34 -13.32 -13.51
CA LEU A 215 -0.63 -13.87 -14.47
C LEU A 215 -0.18 -15.23 -15.00
N VAL A 216 -1.12 -16.17 -15.19
CA VAL A 216 -0.84 -17.56 -15.65
C VAL A 216 -1.51 -17.92 -17.00
N GLY A 217 -2.09 -16.96 -17.72
CA GLY A 217 -2.68 -17.18 -19.05
C GLY A 217 -1.71 -16.94 -20.22
N THR A 218 -1.52 -17.95 -21.10
CA THR A 218 -0.67 -17.98 -22.33
C THR A 218 0.37 -16.88 -22.45
N ALA A 219 1.51 -17.14 -21.84
CA ALA A 219 2.71 -16.32 -21.91
C ALA A 219 3.42 -16.52 -23.25
N ASP A 220 3.94 -15.44 -23.83
CA ASP A 220 5.32 -15.44 -24.33
C ASP A 220 6.26 -15.39 -23.10
N GLU A 221 6.26 -16.52 -22.37
CA GLU A 221 7.04 -16.99 -21.19
C GLU A 221 7.59 -16.06 -20.10
N LEU A 222 7.43 -14.75 -20.17
CA LEU A 222 7.82 -13.82 -19.09
C LEU A 222 6.70 -12.85 -18.69
N GLY A 223 5.61 -12.78 -19.47
CA GLY A 223 4.56 -11.77 -19.27
C GLY A 223 5.05 -10.32 -19.45
N ILE A 224 6.34 -10.13 -19.74
CA ILE A 224 7.04 -8.87 -20.02
C ILE A 224 7.03 -8.64 -21.55
N SER A 225 5.89 -8.88 -22.20
CA SER A 225 5.70 -8.54 -23.61
C SER A 225 5.56 -7.02 -23.80
N THR A 226 6.03 -6.52 -24.95
CA THR A 226 5.93 -5.12 -25.41
C THR A 226 4.51 -4.71 -25.80
N THR A 227 3.63 -5.68 -25.99
CA THR A 227 2.18 -5.46 -26.04
C THR A 227 1.63 -5.75 -24.65
N SER A 228 0.79 -4.85 -24.14
CA SER A 228 0.09 -5.06 -22.87
C SER A 228 -0.48 -6.48 -22.86
N PRO A 229 -0.18 -7.35 -21.87
CA PRO A 229 -0.73 -8.69 -21.84
C PRO A 229 -2.24 -8.53 -21.94
N ASP A 230 -2.80 -9.07 -23.02
CA ASP A 230 -4.24 -9.01 -23.26
C ASP A 230 -4.88 -9.89 -22.20
N TYR A 231 -5.16 -9.30 -21.04
CA TYR A 231 -5.80 -9.96 -19.90
C TYR A 231 -7.12 -10.58 -20.39
N ARG A 232 -7.29 -11.89 -20.23
CA ARG A 232 -8.53 -12.57 -20.63
C ARG A 232 -9.50 -12.68 -19.45
N ASN A 233 -9.01 -12.78 -18.21
CA ASN A 233 -9.86 -12.88 -17.02
C ASN A 233 -9.16 -12.35 -15.73
N VAL A 234 -9.89 -11.69 -14.84
CA VAL A 234 -9.40 -11.31 -13.48
C VAL A 234 -8.93 -12.49 -12.65
N ASN A 235 -9.44 -13.68 -12.95
CA ASN A 235 -9.05 -14.90 -12.29
C ASN A 235 -7.69 -15.41 -12.77
N ASP A 236 -7.04 -14.77 -13.74
CA ASP A 236 -5.77 -15.26 -14.29
C ASP A 236 -4.57 -14.98 -13.36
N TYR A 237 -4.75 -14.21 -12.28
CA TYR A 237 -3.72 -14.00 -11.27
C TYR A 237 -3.59 -15.19 -10.34
N GLU A 238 -2.35 -15.67 -10.14
CA GLU A 238 -1.97 -16.71 -9.19
C GLU A 238 -1.02 -16.15 -8.13
N GLY A 239 -1.62 -15.52 -7.11
CA GLY A 239 -0.95 -15.15 -5.87
C GLY A 239 -1.75 -15.59 -4.65
N MET A 240 -1.35 -15.11 -3.47
CA MET A 240 -2.04 -15.43 -2.21
C MET A 240 -3.40 -14.72 -2.08
N LEU A 241 -3.46 -13.45 -2.46
CA LEU A 241 -4.64 -12.60 -2.30
C LEU A 241 -5.35 -12.43 -3.65
N ARG A 242 -6.07 -13.47 -4.09
CA ARG A 242 -6.73 -13.45 -5.41
C ARG A 242 -8.05 -12.68 -5.41
N MET A 243 -8.38 -12.15 -6.58
CA MET A 243 -9.72 -11.59 -6.84
C MET A 243 -10.73 -12.71 -7.02
N ASN A 244 -11.91 -12.57 -6.41
CA ASN A 244 -13.05 -13.52 -6.50
C ASN A 244 -12.78 -14.99 -6.14
N LYS A 245 -11.55 -15.35 -5.78
CA LYS A 245 -11.14 -16.69 -5.36
C LYS A 245 -10.27 -16.58 -4.12
N GLN A 246 -10.39 -17.53 -3.21
CA GLN A 246 -9.53 -17.65 -2.03
C GLN A 246 -8.69 -18.90 -2.16
N LYS A 247 -7.47 -18.84 -1.63
CA LYS A 247 -6.58 -19.99 -1.44
C LYS A 247 -6.49 -20.33 0.04
N LYS A 248 -6.01 -21.51 0.36
CA LYS A 248 -5.54 -21.89 1.69
C LYS A 248 -4.02 -21.77 1.72
N PHE A 249 -3.43 -21.71 2.91
CA PHE A 249 -1.98 -21.83 3.04
C PHE A 249 -1.47 -23.16 2.45
N SER A 250 -2.25 -24.24 2.52
CA SER A 250 -1.93 -25.53 1.90
C SER A 250 -1.89 -25.49 0.37
N ASP A 251 -2.48 -24.47 -0.25
CA ASP A 251 -2.50 -24.33 -1.72
C ASP A 251 -1.26 -23.57 -2.23
N ILE A 252 -0.36 -23.13 -1.34
CA ILE A 252 0.84 -22.35 -1.66
C ILE A 252 2.05 -23.29 -1.77
N ASN A 253 2.13 -23.99 -2.89
CA ASN A 253 3.14 -25.05 -3.11
C ASN A 253 4.55 -24.49 -3.35
N ASP A 254 4.68 -23.22 -3.73
CA ASP A 254 5.99 -22.58 -3.97
C ASP A 254 6.69 -22.18 -2.65
N GLY A 255 6.01 -22.39 -1.52
CA GLY A 255 6.49 -22.16 -0.16
C GLY A 255 6.02 -20.83 0.41
N LEU A 256 5.43 -20.86 1.61
CA LEU A 256 4.93 -19.66 2.30
C LEU A 256 6.01 -18.59 2.49
N SER A 257 7.23 -19.00 2.82
CA SER A 257 8.37 -18.07 2.96
C SER A 257 8.89 -17.50 1.64
N ASN A 258 8.37 -17.98 0.50
CA ASN A 258 8.82 -17.62 -0.85
C ASN A 258 7.71 -17.00 -1.71
N THR A 259 6.53 -16.74 -1.14
CA THR A 259 5.44 -16.06 -1.82
C THR A 259 5.11 -14.75 -1.10
N ILE A 260 5.05 -13.65 -1.85
CA ILE A 260 4.70 -12.31 -1.36
C ILE A 260 3.19 -12.23 -1.14
N MET A 261 2.82 -11.72 0.03
CA MET A 261 1.43 -11.49 0.45
C MET A 261 1.09 -10.00 0.43
N PHE A 262 1.95 -9.15 1.00
CA PHE A 262 1.80 -7.69 1.01
C PHE A 262 3.11 -7.03 0.64
N GLY A 263 3.04 -5.79 0.15
CA GLY A 263 4.21 -4.95 -0.08
C GLY A 263 3.92 -3.49 0.23
N GLU A 264 4.99 -2.73 0.42
CA GLU A 264 4.92 -1.27 0.49
C GLU A 264 4.50 -0.66 -0.85
N VAL A 265 3.73 0.41 -0.77
CA VAL A 265 3.46 1.33 -1.88
C VAL A 265 3.68 2.76 -1.40
N THR A 266 4.19 3.61 -2.28
CA THR A 266 4.19 5.06 -2.05
C THR A 266 2.75 5.56 -2.06
N GLY A 267 2.43 6.41 -1.09
CA GLY A 267 1.11 7.01 -0.95
C GLY A 267 0.79 8.02 -2.04
N ASP A 268 1.79 8.34 -2.87
CA ASP A 268 1.68 9.14 -4.07
C ASP A 268 2.24 8.39 -5.29
N PHE A 269 1.59 8.58 -6.44
CA PHE A 269 2.14 8.22 -7.73
C PHE A 269 1.55 9.11 -8.84
N SER A 270 2.31 9.26 -9.93
CA SER A 270 1.83 9.96 -11.13
C SER A 270 1.06 9.00 -12.02
N ASP A 271 -0.16 9.36 -12.42
CA ASP A 271 -0.98 8.57 -13.35
C ASP A 271 -0.55 8.69 -14.82
N GLY A 272 0.51 9.45 -15.09
CA GLY A 272 1.16 9.52 -16.38
C GLY A 272 0.44 10.36 -17.44
N TYR A 273 -0.71 10.99 -17.19
CA TYR A 273 -1.41 11.76 -18.24
C TYR A 273 -0.51 12.88 -18.81
N ARG A 274 -0.12 12.74 -20.09
CA ARG A 274 0.83 13.64 -20.79
C ARG A 274 0.36 15.10 -20.67
N GLY A 275 1.17 15.94 -20.05
CA GLY A 275 0.93 17.38 -19.92
C GLY A 275 0.08 17.83 -18.72
N VAL A 276 -0.43 16.92 -17.88
CA VAL A 276 -1.25 17.27 -16.70
C VAL A 276 -0.86 16.54 -15.41
N GLY A 277 -0.04 15.48 -15.50
CA GLY A 277 0.66 14.81 -14.37
C GLY A 277 -0.08 14.87 -13.03
N ARG A 278 -1.13 14.06 -12.87
CA ARG A 278 -1.94 14.10 -11.65
C ARG A 278 -1.30 13.20 -10.59
N LEU A 279 -1.05 13.74 -9.41
CA LEU A 279 -0.74 12.95 -8.22
C LEU A 279 -1.99 12.18 -7.78
N ARG A 280 -1.81 10.89 -7.48
CA ARG A 280 -2.85 9.95 -7.03
C ARG A 280 -2.36 9.21 -5.79
N SER A 281 -3.30 8.63 -5.04
CA SER A 281 -3.01 7.86 -3.83
C SER A 281 -3.78 6.54 -3.79
N PHE A 282 -3.31 5.60 -2.96
CA PHE A 282 -3.99 4.33 -2.70
C PHE A 282 -4.91 4.45 -1.49
N SER A 283 -6.18 4.08 -1.64
CA SER A 283 -7.09 3.95 -0.50
C SER A 283 -6.76 2.68 0.28
N TRP A 284 -7.00 2.64 1.59
CA TRP A 284 -6.91 1.38 2.33
C TRP A 284 -7.95 0.33 1.89
N LEU A 285 -8.99 0.74 1.16
CA LEU A 285 -9.93 -0.16 0.51
C LEU A 285 -9.40 -0.78 -0.79
N VAL A 286 -8.17 -0.47 -1.21
CA VAL A 286 -7.57 -0.96 -2.44
C VAL A 286 -7.49 -2.48 -2.48
N GLY A 287 -7.89 -3.06 -3.62
CA GLY A 287 -7.61 -4.45 -3.94
C GLY A 287 -6.10 -4.72 -4.07
N PRO A 288 -5.69 -5.98 -4.08
CA PRO A 288 -4.28 -6.34 -4.18
C PRO A 288 -3.72 -5.98 -5.57
N LEU A 289 -2.44 -5.61 -5.64
CA LEU A 289 -1.74 -5.28 -6.87
C LEU A 289 -1.17 -6.54 -7.54
N GLY A 290 -1.26 -6.60 -8.86
CA GLY A 290 -0.56 -7.61 -9.66
C GLY A 290 0.95 -7.37 -9.67
N MET A 291 1.74 -8.44 -9.50
CA MET A 291 3.19 -8.33 -9.41
C MET A 291 3.86 -7.91 -10.72
N HIS A 292 3.21 -8.16 -11.85
CA HIS A 292 3.70 -7.78 -13.18
C HIS A 292 3.87 -6.27 -13.36
N TYR A 293 3.14 -5.42 -12.61
CA TYR A 293 3.33 -3.97 -12.61
C TYR A 293 4.68 -3.55 -12.03
N ALA A 294 5.08 -4.15 -10.92
CA ALA A 294 6.40 -3.91 -10.36
C ALA A 294 7.50 -4.46 -11.29
N ALA A 295 7.33 -5.69 -11.77
CA ALA A 295 8.34 -6.35 -12.60
C ALA A 295 8.53 -5.70 -13.98
N LYS A 296 7.47 -5.32 -14.69
CA LYS A 296 7.60 -4.65 -15.99
C LYS A 296 8.30 -3.30 -15.89
N SER A 297 7.98 -2.54 -14.84
CA SER A 297 8.66 -1.26 -14.60
C SER A 297 10.16 -1.47 -14.35
N LEU A 298 10.53 -2.51 -13.61
CA LEU A 298 11.95 -2.89 -13.41
C LEU A 298 12.62 -3.37 -14.70
N ALA A 299 11.88 -4.06 -15.57
CA ALA A 299 12.35 -4.53 -16.87
C ALA A 299 12.38 -3.42 -17.95
N GLY A 300 12.01 -2.17 -17.62
CA GLY A 300 11.98 -1.06 -18.59
C GLY A 300 10.91 -1.20 -19.67
N VAL A 301 9.90 -2.03 -19.47
CA VAL A 301 8.84 -2.27 -20.45
C VAL A 301 7.68 -1.30 -20.26
N THR A 302 7.48 -0.48 -21.29
CA THR A 302 6.38 0.49 -21.35
C THR A 302 5.03 -0.23 -21.50
N TYR A 303 4.08 0.06 -20.62
CA TYR A 303 2.67 -0.34 -20.80
C TYR A 303 2.07 0.31 -22.07
N GLY A 304 1.64 -0.50 -23.04
CA GLY A 304 1.13 0.00 -24.32
C GLY A 304 -0.17 0.82 -24.21
N GLY A 305 -0.27 1.93 -24.97
CA GLY A 305 -1.48 2.76 -25.13
C GLY A 305 -1.21 4.27 -25.22
N THR A 306 -2.25 5.08 -25.48
CA THR A 306 -2.23 6.56 -25.44
C THR A 306 -2.15 7.14 -24.02
N ARG A 307 -2.34 6.32 -22.99
CA ARG A 307 -2.09 6.67 -21.58
C ARG A 307 -0.65 6.31 -21.23
N PRO A 308 0.21 7.28 -20.90
CA PRO A 308 1.56 6.99 -20.47
C PRO A 308 1.51 6.16 -19.19
N THR A 309 2.31 5.11 -19.23
CA THR A 309 2.43 3.96 -18.36
C THR A 309 2.12 4.17 -16.87
N LEU A 310 1.41 3.19 -16.33
CA LEU A 310 1.19 2.95 -14.89
C LEU A 310 2.49 2.59 -14.14
N GLU A 311 3.66 3.00 -14.63
CA GLU A 311 4.98 2.63 -14.10
C GLU A 311 5.20 3.07 -12.65
N ALA A 312 4.53 4.15 -12.24
CA ALA A 312 4.59 4.64 -10.87
C ALA A 312 3.63 3.89 -9.92
N ALA A 313 2.68 3.12 -10.45
CA ALA A 313 1.64 2.44 -9.68
C ALA A 313 2.02 0.96 -9.44
N LYS A 314 3.08 0.78 -8.66
CA LYS A 314 3.72 -0.50 -8.33
C LYS A 314 4.06 -0.56 -6.84
N PHE A 315 4.50 -1.71 -6.37
CA PHE A 315 5.17 -1.80 -5.07
C PHE A 315 6.40 -0.90 -5.04
N SER A 316 6.48 -0.04 -4.03
CA SER A 316 7.48 1.02 -3.91
C SER A 316 7.61 1.46 -2.45
N SER A 317 8.76 2.03 -2.08
CA SER A 317 9.01 2.51 -0.72
C SER A 317 9.67 3.88 -0.72
N ARG A 318 9.46 4.64 0.36
CA ARG A 318 10.23 5.85 0.66
C ARG A 318 11.59 5.55 1.30
N HIS A 319 11.79 4.32 1.78
CA HIS A 319 13.07 3.88 2.31
C HIS A 319 14.08 3.69 1.18
N THR A 320 15.27 4.27 1.33
CA THR A 320 16.27 4.28 0.25
C THR A 320 16.72 2.86 -0.12
N GLY A 321 16.60 2.53 -1.42
CA GLY A 321 17.21 1.33 -2.01
C GLY A 321 16.47 0.01 -1.77
N ILE A 322 15.33 0.02 -1.06
CA ILE A 322 14.59 -1.19 -0.71
C ILE A 322 13.09 -1.05 -0.90
N VAL A 323 12.38 -2.18 -0.98
CA VAL A 323 10.94 -2.29 -0.75
C VAL A 323 10.71 -3.43 0.23
N GLN A 324 9.87 -3.20 1.25
CA GLN A 324 9.55 -4.23 2.22
C GLN A 324 8.30 -5.01 1.80
N TYR A 325 8.36 -6.33 1.98
CA TYR A 325 7.31 -7.26 1.63
C TYR A 325 7.03 -8.21 2.80
N THR A 326 5.76 -8.51 3.03
CA THR A 326 5.35 -9.60 3.91
C THR A 326 5.23 -10.87 3.08
N MET A 327 5.89 -11.94 3.52
CA MET A 327 5.81 -13.26 2.92
C MET A 327 4.61 -14.04 3.48
N GLY A 328 4.24 -15.13 2.82
CA GLY A 328 3.15 -16.03 3.20
C GLY A 328 3.28 -16.67 4.59
N ASP A 329 4.49 -16.79 5.13
CA ASP A 329 4.77 -17.26 6.50
C ASP A 329 4.70 -16.13 7.56
N GLY A 330 4.32 -14.93 7.12
CA GLY A 330 4.26 -13.73 7.94
C GLY A 330 5.63 -13.12 8.25
N SER A 331 6.73 -13.64 7.70
CA SER A 331 8.04 -12.97 7.78
C SER A 331 8.04 -11.71 6.90
N VAL A 332 8.87 -10.72 7.24
CA VAL A 332 8.99 -9.48 6.46
C VAL A 332 10.41 -9.38 5.91
N ARG A 333 10.51 -9.27 4.59
CA ARG A 333 11.77 -9.20 3.85
C ARG A 333 11.89 -7.86 3.16
N ALA A 334 13.09 -7.28 3.18
CA ALA A 334 13.41 -6.08 2.42
C ALA A 334 14.18 -6.50 1.17
N LEU A 335 13.58 -6.30 0.00
CA LEU A 335 14.22 -6.59 -1.28
C LEU A 335 14.78 -5.29 -1.86
N SER A 336 15.86 -5.38 -2.64
CA SER A 336 16.41 -4.20 -3.31
C SER A 336 15.43 -3.65 -4.34
N VAL A 337 15.38 -2.33 -4.52
CA VAL A 337 14.67 -1.73 -5.66
C VAL A 337 15.23 -2.16 -7.02
N ASN A 338 16.44 -2.74 -7.05
CA ASN A 338 17.08 -3.28 -8.25
C ASN A 338 16.95 -4.80 -8.35
N THR A 339 16.07 -5.42 -7.57
CA THR A 339 15.80 -6.86 -7.66
C THR A 339 15.38 -7.21 -9.09
N ASP A 340 15.89 -8.32 -9.61
CA ASP A 340 15.56 -8.77 -10.96
C ASP A 340 14.03 -8.95 -11.13
N ALA A 341 13.52 -8.49 -12.28
CA ALA A 341 12.09 -8.49 -12.55
C ALA A 341 11.48 -9.90 -12.54
N ASP A 342 12.22 -10.90 -13.01
CA ASP A 342 11.78 -12.30 -13.04
C ASP A 342 11.75 -12.88 -11.62
N VAL A 343 12.76 -12.58 -10.80
CA VAL A 343 12.76 -12.95 -9.38
C VAL A 343 11.52 -12.37 -8.67
N LEU A 344 11.22 -11.10 -8.89
CA LEU A 344 10.07 -10.46 -8.26
C LEU A 344 8.73 -11.05 -8.75
N LEU A 345 8.62 -11.38 -10.04
CA LEU A 345 7.44 -12.07 -10.60
C LEU A 345 7.21 -13.43 -9.96
N ARG A 346 8.28 -14.23 -9.85
CA ARG A 346 8.24 -15.57 -9.24
C ARG A 346 7.86 -15.51 -7.77
N LEU A 347 8.37 -14.54 -7.02
CA LEU A 347 7.95 -14.30 -5.64
C LEU A 347 6.48 -13.88 -5.52
N GLY A 348 5.86 -13.36 -6.59
CA GLY A 348 4.41 -13.14 -6.63
C GLY A 348 3.60 -14.42 -6.87
N GLY A 349 4.23 -15.47 -7.39
CA GLY A 349 3.63 -16.78 -7.67
C GLY A 349 3.36 -17.58 -6.40
N ALA A 350 2.15 -18.13 -6.30
CA ALA A 350 1.75 -18.95 -5.15
C ALA A 350 1.85 -20.47 -5.38
N ALA A 351 1.61 -20.92 -6.60
CA ALA A 351 1.49 -22.36 -6.91
C ALA A 351 1.81 -22.63 -8.39
N ASP A 352 2.88 -22.05 -8.89
CA ASP A 352 3.27 -22.13 -10.30
C ASP A 352 4.53 -22.96 -10.56
N GLY A 353 5.17 -23.46 -9.49
CA GLY A 353 6.36 -24.31 -9.56
C GLY A 353 7.66 -23.54 -9.80
N GLN A 354 7.64 -22.20 -9.84
CA GLN A 354 8.80 -21.36 -10.14
C GLN A 354 9.46 -20.80 -8.86
N ILE A 355 9.87 -21.71 -7.97
CA ILE A 355 10.49 -21.36 -6.69
C ILE A 355 11.81 -20.62 -6.89
N VAL A 356 11.98 -19.46 -6.25
CA VAL A 356 13.27 -18.76 -6.18
C VAL A 356 14.17 -19.39 -5.12
N SER A 357 15.38 -19.79 -5.50
CA SER A 357 16.43 -20.29 -4.60
C SER A 357 17.54 -19.26 -4.39
N GLY A 358 18.12 -19.18 -3.19
CA GLY A 358 19.35 -18.40 -2.93
C GLY A 358 19.16 -16.90 -2.67
N LEU A 359 18.02 -16.51 -2.08
CA LEU A 359 17.72 -15.12 -1.67
C LEU A 359 18.22 -14.76 -0.26
N GLU A 360 19.24 -15.46 0.25
CA GLU A 360 19.79 -15.22 1.60
C GLU A 360 20.70 -13.99 1.69
#